data_AF-A0A151PB81-F1
#
_entry.id   AF-A0A151PB81-F1
#
_cell.length_a   1.000
_cell.length_b   1.000
_cell.length_c   1.000
_cell.angle_alpha   90.00
_cell.angle_beta   90.00
_cell.angle_gamma   90.00
#
_symmetry.space_group_name_H-M   'P 1'
#
loop_
_entity.id
_entity.type
_entity.pdbx_description
1 polymer ?
#
loop_
_entity_poly.entity_id
_entity_poly.type
_entity_poly.pdbx_seq_one_letter_code
_entity_poly.pdbx_strand_id
1 'polypeptide(L)'
;MPKLQPPSKSHTVRLVLHGERYNDLEKYVCSLKDDDFVIEHYHPCAALTVNHIEKYGIPSDLALSPRESLQMYDTMVKVWQDWPGAQDLDPEEFLSFKNKIVIKKADARKYEDELKKELTNWTALGQKDKV
;
A
#
# COMPACT_ATOMS: atom_id res chain seq x y z
N MET A 1 -57.22 24.87 -20.50
CA MET A 1 -56.58 23.56 -20.73
C MET A 1 -55.30 23.49 -19.92
N PRO A 2 -55.05 22.45 -19.12
CA PRO A 2 -53.81 22.35 -18.34
C PRO A 2 -52.64 22.01 -19.27
N LYS A 3 -51.53 22.75 -19.14
CA LYS A 3 -50.30 22.53 -19.91
C LYS A 3 -49.63 21.25 -19.43
N LEU A 4 -49.44 20.28 -20.33
CA LEU A 4 -48.70 19.04 -20.08
C LEU A 4 -47.23 19.40 -19.77
N GLN A 5 -46.71 19.00 -18.60
CA GLN A 5 -45.30 19.18 -18.29
C GLN A 5 -44.44 18.34 -19.25
N PRO A 6 -43.28 18.86 -19.71
CA PRO A 6 -42.42 18.09 -20.60
C PRO A 6 -41.91 16.83 -19.89
N PRO A 7 -41.80 15.69 -20.60
CA PRO A 7 -41.35 14.44 -19.99
C PRO A 7 -39.93 14.59 -19.42
N SER A 8 -39.72 14.13 -18.18
CA SER A 8 -38.40 14.18 -17.55
C SER A 8 -37.41 13.33 -18.34
N LYS A 9 -36.25 13.89 -18.70
CA LYS A 9 -35.20 13.15 -19.41
C LYS A 9 -34.61 12.08 -18.48
N SER A 10 -34.88 10.81 -18.74
CA SER A 10 -34.21 9.68 -18.09
C SER A 10 -32.87 9.40 -18.77
N HIS A 11 -31.81 9.19 -17.99
CA HIS A 11 -30.49 8.82 -18.50
C HIS A 11 -30.20 7.36 -18.14
N THR A 12 -29.75 6.58 -19.11
CA THR A 12 -29.23 5.23 -18.85
C THR A 12 -27.83 5.35 -18.28
N VAL A 13 -27.66 4.97 -17.02
CA VAL A 13 -26.35 4.91 -16.35
C VAL A 13 -25.88 3.46 -16.26
N ARG A 14 -24.56 3.25 -16.34
CA ARG A 14 -23.93 1.95 -16.12
C ARG A 14 -23.00 2.06 -14.92
N LEU A 15 -23.23 1.25 -13.90
CA LEU A 15 -22.28 1.07 -12.81
C LEU A 15 -21.04 0.35 -13.37
N VAL A 16 -19.89 1.00 -13.30
CA VAL A 16 -18.60 0.38 -13.61
C VAL A 16 -17.84 0.27 -12.29
N LEU A 17 -17.67 -0.97 -11.84
CA LEU A 17 -16.91 -1.27 -10.63
C LEU A 17 -15.44 -1.43 -11.03
N HIS A 18 -14.57 -0.63 -10.42
CA HIS A 18 -13.13 -0.81 -10.50
C HIS A 18 -12.63 -1.39 -9.17
N GLY A 19 -11.88 -2.49 -9.23
CA GLY A 19 -11.32 -3.14 -8.05
C GLY A 19 -10.16 -2.34 -7.42
N GLU A 20 -9.59 -1.39 -8.14
CA GLU A 20 -8.49 -0.56 -7.67
C GLU A 20 -8.79 0.93 -7.86
N ARG A 21 -8.26 1.76 -6.95
CA ARG A 21 -8.30 3.22 -7.12
C ARG A 21 -7.43 3.63 -8.29
N TYR A 22 -7.86 4.64 -9.03
CA TYR A 22 -7.09 5.18 -10.14
C TYR A 22 -5.75 5.75 -9.68
N ASN A 23 -5.75 6.44 -8.54
CA ASN A 23 -4.58 7.08 -7.92
C ASN A 23 -4.33 6.53 -6.52
N ASP A 24 -3.05 6.44 -6.16
CA ASP A 24 -2.62 6.19 -4.80
C ASP A 24 -2.68 7.49 -3.99
N LEU A 25 -3.39 7.45 -2.86
CA LEU A 25 -3.49 8.57 -1.94
C LEU A 25 -2.47 8.35 -0.84
N GLU A 26 -1.49 9.23 -0.77
CA GLU A 26 -0.51 9.24 0.31
C GLU A 26 -1.14 9.80 1.59
N LYS A 27 -0.77 9.21 2.72
CA LYS A 27 -1.31 9.59 4.02
C LYS A 27 -0.34 10.55 4.70
N TYR A 28 -0.89 11.62 5.26
CA TYR A 28 -0.14 12.61 6.01
C TYR A 28 -0.80 12.84 7.37
N VAL A 29 0.03 13.11 8.37
CA VAL A 29 -0.40 13.48 9.71
C VAL A 29 0.08 14.90 9.97
N CYS A 30 -0.83 15.74 10.47
CA CYS A 30 -0.52 17.09 10.91
C CYS A 30 -0.20 17.06 12.40
N SER A 31 0.94 17.61 12.80
CA SER A 31 1.38 17.75 14.19
C SER A 31 1.80 19.20 14.45
N LEU A 32 1.76 19.62 15.72
CA LEU A 32 2.29 20.92 16.15
C LEU A 32 3.72 20.73 16.67
N LYS A 33 4.68 21.42 16.07
CA LYS A 33 6.09 21.37 16.46
C LYS A 33 6.65 22.79 16.49
N ASP A 34 7.20 23.18 17.64
CA ASP A 34 7.79 24.52 17.85
C ASP A 34 6.84 25.68 17.46
N ASP A 35 5.58 25.59 17.88
CA ASP A 35 4.48 26.52 17.56
C ASP A 35 4.10 26.63 16.06
N ASP A 36 4.58 25.71 15.21
CA ASP A 36 4.21 25.62 13.80
C ASP A 36 3.56 24.27 13.43
N PHE A 37 2.76 24.27 12.36
CA PHE A 37 2.13 23.06 11.84
C PHE A 37 3.07 22.32 10.90
N VAL A 38 3.38 21.08 11.24
CA VAL A 38 4.17 20.17 10.40
C VAL A 38 3.27 19.09 9.84
N ILE A 39 3.34 18.89 8.53
CA ILE A 39 2.62 17.82 7.83
C ILE A 39 3.63 16.76 7.43
N GLU A 40 3.63 15.64 8.16
CA GLU A 40 4.57 14.55 7.95
C GLU A 40 3.91 13.38 7.24
N HIS A 41 4.66 12.72 6.38
CA HIS A 41 4.20 11.52 5.70
C HIS A 41 4.04 10.37 6.71
N TYR A 42 2.88 9.71 6.66
CA TYR A 42 2.54 8.63 7.57
C TYR A 42 2.41 7.31 6.81
N HIS A 43 3.39 6.43 7.01
CA HIS A 43 3.40 5.14 6.32
C HIS A 43 2.20 4.27 6.76
N PRO A 44 1.37 3.75 5.83
CA PRO A 44 0.17 2.98 6.13
C PRO A 44 0.37 1.84 7.12
N CYS A 45 1.46 1.07 6.98
CA CYS A 45 1.75 -0.07 7.87
C CYS A 45 2.07 0.36 9.31
N ALA A 46 2.44 1.62 9.56
CA ALA A 46 2.67 2.12 10.92
C ALA A 46 1.37 2.22 11.76
N ALA A 47 0.20 2.06 11.13
CA ALA A 47 -1.08 1.98 11.82
C ALA A 47 -1.36 0.59 12.41
N LEU A 48 -0.59 -0.42 12.02
CA LEU A 48 -0.79 -1.80 12.45
C LEU A 48 0.09 -2.12 13.64
N THR A 49 -0.46 -2.90 14.58
CA THR A 49 0.33 -3.51 15.66
C THR A 49 0.77 -4.91 15.25
N VAL A 50 1.88 -5.40 15.81
CA VAL A 50 2.35 -6.79 15.58
C VAL A 50 1.25 -7.81 15.88
N ASN A 51 0.49 -7.62 16.97
CA ASN A 51 -0.64 -8.48 17.34
C ASN A 51 -1.77 -8.45 16.29
N HIS A 52 -2.02 -7.30 15.66
CA HIS A 52 -3.00 -7.20 14.58
C HIS A 52 -2.54 -8.00 13.35
N ILE A 53 -1.28 -7.82 12.94
CA ILE A 53 -0.70 -8.52 11.79
C ILE A 53 -0.70 -10.03 12.03
N GLU A 54 -0.30 -10.49 13.21
CA GLU A 54 -0.29 -11.92 13.55
C GLU A 54 -1.70 -12.54 13.50
N LYS A 55 -2.70 -11.82 14.01
CA LYS A 55 -4.06 -12.35 14.14
C LYS A 55 -4.89 -12.23 12.87
N TYR A 56 -4.68 -11.19 12.09
CA TYR A 56 -5.54 -10.81 10.96
C TYR A 56 -4.79 -10.58 9.64
N GLY A 57 -3.46 -10.59 9.65
CA GLY A 57 -2.64 -10.19 8.52
C GLY A 57 -2.64 -8.68 8.27
N ILE A 58 -2.05 -8.29 7.14
CA ILE A 58 -2.13 -6.90 6.65
C ILE A 58 -3.41 -6.77 5.80
N PRO A 59 -4.31 -5.81 6.10
CA PRO A 59 -5.53 -5.63 5.33
C PRO A 59 -5.25 -5.34 3.84
N SER A 60 -6.02 -5.96 2.93
CA SER A 60 -5.83 -5.79 1.48
C SER A 60 -6.21 -4.39 0.99
N ASP A 61 -7.07 -3.68 1.72
CA ASP A 61 -7.45 -2.29 1.47
C ASP A 61 -6.39 -1.28 1.95
N LEU A 62 -5.38 -1.74 2.72
CA LEU A 62 -4.24 -0.95 3.14
C LEU A 62 -3.17 -0.89 2.03
N ALA A 63 -3.55 -0.39 0.86
CA ALA A 63 -2.65 -0.27 -0.29
C ALA A 63 -1.49 0.71 -0.02
N LEU A 64 -0.32 0.40 -0.56
CA LEU A 64 0.89 1.24 -0.55
C LEU A 64 1.09 1.91 -1.90
N SER A 65 1.60 3.13 -1.91
CA SER A 65 2.25 3.71 -3.08
C SER A 65 3.57 3.00 -3.36
N PRO A 66 4.11 3.06 -4.60
CA PRO A 66 5.43 2.50 -4.89
C PRO A 66 6.54 3.01 -3.97
N ARG A 67 6.47 4.29 -3.55
CA ARG A 67 7.43 4.89 -2.61
C ARG A 67 7.33 4.23 -1.23
N GLU A 68 6.12 4.02 -0.73
CA GLU A 68 5.89 3.35 0.55
C GLU A 68 6.36 1.89 0.50
N SER A 69 6.17 1.17 -0.62
CA SER A 69 6.72 -0.19 -0.78
C SER A 69 8.25 -0.20 -0.69
N LEU A 70 8.94 0.75 -1.32
CA LEU A 70 10.40 0.87 -1.20
C LEU A 70 10.82 1.21 0.24
N GLN A 71 10.14 2.16 0.88
CA GLN A 71 10.41 2.52 2.28
C GLN A 71 10.22 1.33 3.23
N MET A 72 9.23 0.48 2.95
CA MET A 72 9.00 -0.76 3.70
C MET A 72 10.17 -1.72 3.52
N TYR A 73 10.64 -1.95 2.28
CA TYR A 73 11.81 -2.79 2.03
C TYR A 73 13.07 -2.25 2.73
N ASP A 74 13.39 -0.97 2.57
CA ASP A 74 14.55 -0.33 3.20
C ASP A 74 14.51 -0.49 4.73
N THR A 75 13.32 -0.36 5.32
CA THR A 75 13.11 -0.53 6.76
C THR A 75 13.29 -1.99 7.17
N MET A 76 12.75 -2.94 6.39
CA MET A 76 12.91 -4.38 6.64
C MET A 76 14.39 -4.78 6.64
N VAL A 77 15.17 -4.36 5.63
CA VAL A 77 16.62 -4.61 5.56
C VAL A 77 17.37 -3.95 6.72
N LYS A 78 16.97 -2.72 7.10
CA LYS A 78 17.59 -2.01 8.22
C LYS A 78 17.36 -2.72 9.56
N VAL A 79 16.16 -3.26 9.78
CA VAL A 79 15.78 -3.93 11.03
C VAL A 79 16.37 -5.33 11.13
N TRP A 80 16.44 -6.05 10.01
CA TRP A 80 17.04 -7.38 9.93
C TRP A 80 18.05 -7.46 8.78
N GLN A 81 19.30 -7.09 9.09
CA GLN A 81 20.38 -7.02 8.10
C GLN A 81 20.70 -8.38 7.43
N ASP A 82 20.62 -9.47 8.20
CA ASP A 82 20.86 -10.84 7.71
C ASP A 82 19.57 -11.56 7.28
N TRP A 83 18.54 -10.81 6.88
CA TRP A 83 17.28 -11.39 6.42
C TRP A 83 17.50 -12.24 5.14
N PRO A 84 17.24 -13.55 5.17
CA PRO A 84 17.58 -14.44 4.05
C PRO A 84 16.90 -14.12 2.72
N GLY A 85 15.71 -13.51 2.75
CA GLY A 85 14.92 -13.16 1.55
C GLY A 85 15.21 -11.77 1.00
N ALA A 86 16.16 -11.02 1.60
CA ALA A 86 16.40 -9.62 1.24
C ALA A 86 16.80 -9.43 -0.22
N GLN A 87 17.58 -10.36 -0.78
CA GLN A 87 18.03 -10.29 -2.17
C GLN A 87 16.89 -10.52 -3.17
N ASP A 88 16.00 -11.47 -2.91
CA ASP A 88 14.88 -11.79 -3.82
C ASP A 88 13.86 -10.64 -3.90
N LEU A 89 13.80 -9.81 -2.86
CA LEU A 89 12.93 -8.63 -2.75
C LEU A 89 13.68 -7.30 -2.91
N ASP A 90 14.97 -7.32 -3.24
CA ASP A 90 15.69 -6.12 -3.66
C ASP A 90 15.01 -5.56 -4.91
N PRO A 91 14.61 -4.28 -4.95
CA PRO A 91 13.98 -3.67 -6.12
C PRO A 91 14.75 -3.88 -7.43
N GLU A 92 16.09 -3.93 -7.39
CA GLU A 92 16.94 -4.13 -8.56
C GLU A 92 16.95 -5.59 -9.04
N GLU A 93 16.79 -6.54 -8.10
CA GLU A 93 16.80 -7.98 -8.38
C GLU A 93 15.40 -8.58 -8.50
N PHE A 94 14.37 -7.86 -8.05
CA PHE A 94 13.01 -8.36 -7.97
C PHE A 94 12.52 -8.82 -9.34
N LEU A 95 12.07 -10.08 -9.41
CA LEU A 95 11.73 -10.76 -10.66
C LEU A 95 10.76 -9.98 -11.55
N SER A 96 9.84 -9.20 -10.95
CA SER A 96 8.84 -8.45 -11.71
C SER A 96 9.31 -7.07 -12.17
N PHE A 97 10.46 -6.59 -11.70
CA PHE A 97 11.10 -5.33 -12.11
C PHE A 97 12.32 -5.56 -12.98
N LYS A 98 13.13 -6.56 -12.62
CA LYS A 98 14.40 -6.86 -13.28
C LYS A 98 14.24 -6.98 -14.80
N ASN A 99 15.14 -6.29 -15.52
CA ASN A 99 15.19 -6.23 -16.99
C ASN A 99 13.95 -5.65 -17.68
N LYS A 100 13.00 -5.02 -16.95
CA LYS A 100 11.90 -4.30 -17.59
C LYS A 100 12.30 -2.88 -17.94
N ILE A 101 11.94 -2.46 -19.14
CA ILE A 101 12.11 -1.08 -19.61
C ILE A 101 11.12 -0.14 -18.89
N VAL A 102 9.92 -0.63 -18.58
CA VAL A 102 8.86 0.14 -17.90
C VAL A 102 8.23 -0.73 -16.82
N ILE A 103 8.21 -0.22 -15.59
CA ILE A 103 7.50 -0.80 -14.45
C ILE A 103 6.04 -0.33 -14.51
N LYS A 104 5.11 -1.26 -14.63
CA LYS A 104 3.67 -0.95 -14.65
C LYS A 104 3.09 -0.99 -13.24
N LYS A 105 1.90 -0.40 -13.06
CA LYS A 105 1.18 -0.44 -11.79
C LYS A 105 0.99 -1.87 -11.25
N ALA A 106 0.65 -2.82 -12.12
CA ALA A 106 0.49 -4.23 -11.72
C ALA A 106 1.81 -4.85 -11.21
N ASP A 107 2.95 -4.40 -11.72
CA ASP A 107 4.26 -4.87 -11.26
C ASP A 107 4.54 -4.33 -9.85
N ALA A 108 4.23 -3.05 -9.61
CA ALA A 108 4.37 -2.42 -8.30
C ALA A 108 3.43 -3.06 -7.25
N ARG A 109 2.19 -3.41 -7.63
CA ARG A 109 1.26 -4.14 -6.76
C ARG A 109 1.79 -5.51 -6.37
N LYS A 110 2.36 -6.25 -7.33
CA LYS A 110 2.97 -7.55 -7.03
C LYS A 110 4.15 -7.43 -6.06
N TYR A 111 4.93 -6.36 -6.18
CA TYR A 111 6.03 -6.08 -5.24
C TYR A 111 5.51 -5.78 -3.83
N GLU A 112 4.52 -4.91 -3.72
CA GLU A 112 3.82 -4.63 -2.47
C GLU A 112 3.27 -5.90 -1.81
N ASP A 113 2.62 -6.78 -2.57
CA ASP A 113 2.03 -8.01 -2.06
C ASP A 113 3.09 -8.98 -1.51
N GLU A 114 4.21 -9.16 -2.21
CA GLU A 114 5.28 -10.04 -1.71
C GLU A 114 5.99 -9.46 -0.48
N LEU A 115 6.20 -8.14 -0.40
CA LEU A 115 6.72 -7.48 0.81
C LEU A 115 5.79 -7.68 2.01
N LYS A 116 4.48 -7.45 1.83
CA LYS A 116 3.48 -7.64 2.90
C LYS A 116 3.40 -9.09 3.36
N LYS A 117 3.44 -10.03 2.42
CA LYS A 117 3.45 -11.46 2.69
C LYS A 117 4.69 -11.86 3.49
N GLU A 118 5.85 -11.35 3.11
CA GLU A 118 7.09 -11.61 3.84
C GLU A 118 7.04 -11.06 5.27
N LEU A 119 6.62 -9.81 5.46
CA LEU A 119 6.48 -9.23 6.80
C LEU A 119 5.48 -10.02 7.66
N THR A 120 4.39 -10.51 7.05
CA THR A 120 3.43 -11.39 7.74
C THR A 120 4.09 -12.72 8.12
N ASN A 121 4.91 -13.30 7.25
CA ASN A 121 5.65 -14.53 7.53
C ASN A 121 6.65 -14.37 8.68
N TRP A 122 7.27 -13.19 8.84
CA TRP A 122 8.17 -12.92 9.97
C TRP A 122 7.45 -13.08 11.31
N THR A 123 6.21 -12.57 11.41
CA THR A 123 5.39 -12.76 12.63
C THR A 123 5.11 -14.23 12.90
N ALA A 124 4.84 -15.02 11.85
CA ALA A 124 4.58 -16.46 11.95
C ALA A 124 5.82 -17.29 12.30
N LEU A 125 7.01 -16.86 11.87
CA LEU A 125 8.31 -17.49 12.18
C LEU A 125 8.86 -17.09 13.56
N GLY A 126 8.10 -16.33 14.34
CA GLY A 126 8.50 -15.89 15.68
C GLY A 126 9.46 -14.70 15.70
N GLN A 127 9.71 -14.04 14.57
CA GLN A 127 10.59 -12.86 14.44
C GLN A 127 9.85 -11.56 14.79
N LYS A 128 9.09 -11.56 15.90
CA LYS A 128 8.19 -10.46 16.28
C LYS A 128 8.93 -9.18 16.64
N ASP A 129 10.18 -9.26 17.07
CA ASP A 129 11.03 -8.10 17.36
C ASP A 129 11.53 -7.39 16.10
N LYS A 130 11.32 -7.99 14.92
CA LYS A 130 11.72 -7.45 13.61
C LYS A 130 10.59 -6.76 12.85
N VAL A 131 9.36 -6.80 13.37
CA VAL A 131 8.12 -6.25 12.77
C VAL A 131 7.69 -5.01 13.51
#